data_AF-A7TZ57-F1
#
_entry.id   AF-A7TZ57-F1
#
_cell.length_a   1.000
_cell.length_b   1.000
_cell.length_c   1.000
_cell.angle_alpha   90.00
_cell.angle_beta   90.00
_cell.angle_gamma   90.00
#
_symmetry.space_group_name_H-M   'P 1'
#
loop_
_entity.id
_entity.type
_entity.pdbx_description
1 polymer ?
#
loop_
_entity_poly.entity_id
_entity_poly.type
_entity_poly.pdbx_seq_one_letter_code
_entity_poly.pdbx_strand_id
1 'polypeptide(L)'
;MYSRNFIGGRSNRWPNGIVPYTISSNFSSSQRQTIMDSIKHISDRTCVKFVQRTNQANYVDIFTGASGCNANLGYNSGRARSVLHLQSDGCVHLGIIVHELLHILGFAHEQTRPDRDQYVTISWENIRSGTYSNFWRALGENEAVTIPYCGIVGIDQYDNCNAGFRTSTFGMAYDYGSIMHYGLTYFSTNGQNTITLKKSTTARIPNRSGMSDLDVQKTKAAYECQDAATAQTSTTSPEPTSSSLAPAPTTTTAKPCVDTFRYCSYYTSYCGKHSYINQNCKKTCFNCVCENKIADESCTSLKGYCGYSFIRQFCLKGCGKC
;
A
#
# COMPACT_ATOMS: atom_id res chain seq x y z
N MET A 1 -16.81 5.29 5.23
CA MET A 1 -15.84 4.20 5.45
C MET A 1 -15.01 4.03 4.17
N TYR A 2 -13.77 4.50 4.16
CA TYR A 2 -12.84 4.26 3.05
C TYR A 2 -11.48 3.83 3.62
N SER A 3 -11.41 2.62 4.18
CA SER A 3 -10.13 1.91 4.22
C SER A 3 -9.91 1.35 2.82
N ARG A 4 -9.20 2.11 1.98
CA ARG A 4 -8.76 1.64 0.66
C ARG A 4 -7.25 1.45 0.71
N ASN A 5 -6.90 0.19 0.98
CA ASN A 5 -5.82 -0.60 0.40
C ASN A 5 -4.43 0.05 0.40
N PHE A 6 -3.57 -0.40 1.32
CA PHE A 6 -2.13 -0.22 1.12
C PHE A 6 -1.66 -1.13 0.00
N ILE A 7 -1.00 -0.56 -1.00
CA ILE A 7 -0.17 -1.34 -1.91
C ILE A 7 1.25 -0.94 -1.52
N GLY A 8 1.96 -1.82 -0.83
CA GLY A 8 3.41 -1.76 -0.61
C GLY A 8 4.20 -1.89 -1.92
N GLY A 9 3.72 -1.31 -3.02
CA GLY A 9 4.39 -1.26 -4.30
C GLY A 9 5.04 0.09 -4.49
N ARG A 10 6.19 0.11 -5.17
CA ARG A 10 6.91 1.35 -5.54
C ARG A 10 6.01 2.40 -6.22
N SER A 11 4.91 1.97 -6.86
CA SER A 11 3.95 2.83 -7.56
C SER A 11 3.13 3.78 -6.68
N ASN A 12 3.04 3.52 -5.36
CA ASN A 12 2.20 4.28 -4.43
C ASN A 12 3.01 5.22 -3.53
N ARG A 13 4.30 5.39 -3.83
CA ARG A 13 5.17 6.37 -3.20
C ARG A 13 5.05 7.70 -3.94
N TRP A 14 5.16 8.81 -3.22
CA TRP A 14 5.25 10.11 -3.88
C TRP A 14 6.52 10.18 -4.72
N PRO A 15 6.45 10.60 -5.99
CA PRO A 15 7.62 10.65 -6.87
C PRO A 15 8.77 11.44 -6.24
N ASN A 16 9.97 10.85 -6.23
CA ASN A 16 11.19 11.43 -5.67
C ASN A 16 11.09 11.81 -4.18
N GLY A 17 10.11 11.27 -3.44
CA GLY A 17 9.84 11.68 -2.05
C GLY A 17 9.36 13.12 -1.91
N ILE A 18 8.89 13.74 -3.00
CA ILE A 18 8.38 15.11 -3.00
C ILE A 18 6.85 15.09 -2.91
N VAL A 19 6.31 15.73 -1.88
CA VAL A 19 4.87 15.81 -1.61
C VAL A 19 4.40 17.27 -1.76
N PRO A 20 3.86 17.66 -2.93
CA PRO A 20 3.26 18.97 -3.10
C PRO A 20 2.00 19.09 -2.23
N TYR A 21 1.84 20.21 -1.51
CA TYR A 21 0.68 20.41 -0.65
C TYR A 21 0.11 21.83 -0.69
N THR A 22 -1.15 21.96 -0.33
CA THR A 22 -1.83 23.23 -0.02
C THR A 22 -2.35 23.17 1.41
N ILE A 23 -2.43 24.32 2.09
CA ILE A 23 -3.10 24.43 3.39
C ILE A 23 -4.26 25.41 3.23
N SER A 24 -5.45 25.01 3.66
CA SER A 24 -6.65 25.85 3.65
C SER A 24 -6.44 27.14 4.47
N SER A 25 -7.06 28.23 4.04
CA SER A 25 -7.14 29.49 4.80
C SER A 25 -8.08 29.41 6.01
N ASN A 26 -8.88 28.35 6.13
CA ASN A 26 -9.81 28.14 7.25
C ASN A 26 -9.12 27.74 8.56
N PHE A 27 -7.83 27.39 8.50
CA PHE A 27 -7.01 27.21 9.70
C PHE A 27 -6.50 28.56 10.19
N SER A 28 -6.51 28.76 11.51
CA SER A 28 -5.85 29.91 12.14
C SER A 28 -4.35 29.91 11.88
N SER A 29 -3.68 31.05 12.08
CA SER A 29 -2.22 31.14 11.94
C SER A 29 -1.48 30.16 12.85
N SER A 30 -1.95 29.95 14.09
CA SER A 30 -1.36 28.99 15.02
C SER A 30 -1.55 27.54 14.56
N GLN A 31 -2.74 27.20 14.05
CA GLN A 31 -3.01 25.87 13.49
C GLN A 31 -2.14 25.58 12.26
N ARG A 32 -1.99 26.58 11.38
CA ARG A 32 -1.09 26.49 10.22
C ARG A 32 0.36 26.26 10.65
N GLN A 33 0.81 26.92 11.72
CA GLN A 33 2.14 26.68 12.28
C GLN A 33 2.30 25.24 12.76
N THR A 34 1.34 24.70 13.54
CA THR A 34 1.38 23.30 13.98
C THR A 34 1.42 22.30 12.82
N ILE A 35 0.69 22.58 11.73
CA ILE A 35 0.74 21.77 10.50
C ILE A 35 2.14 21.83 9.88
N MET A 36 2.75 23.02 9.77
CA MET A 36 4.10 23.19 9.25
C MET A 36 5.17 22.52 10.13
N ASP A 37 5.04 22.60 11.45
CA ASP A 37 5.94 21.93 12.39
C ASP A 37 5.85 20.40 12.26
N SER A 38 4.64 19.87 12.02
CA SER A 38 4.41 18.43 11.79
C SER A 38 5.01 17.97 10.46
N ILE A 39 4.91 18.80 9.41
CA ILE A 39 5.58 18.57 8.13
C ILE A 39 7.11 18.56 8.31
N LYS A 40 7.63 19.53 9.07
CA LYS A 40 9.06 19.63 9.39
C LYS A 40 9.55 18.42 10.18
N HIS A 41 8.76 17.94 11.14
CA HIS A 41 9.04 16.75 11.94
C HIS A 41 9.39 15.54 11.07
N ILE A 42 8.63 15.30 9.99
CA ILE A 42 8.94 14.21 9.04
C ILE A 42 10.15 14.56 8.16
N SER A 43 10.17 15.80 7.63
CA SER A 43 11.17 16.24 6.65
C SER A 43 12.59 16.36 7.19
N ASP A 44 12.75 16.61 8.50
CA ASP A 44 14.06 16.68 9.16
C ASP A 44 14.67 15.30 9.41
N ARG A 45 13.84 14.28 9.58
CA ARG A 45 14.27 12.94 10.00
C ARG A 45 14.28 11.94 8.86
N THR A 46 13.81 12.33 7.67
CA THR A 46 13.74 11.51 6.46
C THR A 46 14.16 12.32 5.24
N CYS A 47 14.30 11.66 4.08
CA CYS A 47 14.54 12.34 2.81
C CYS A 47 13.25 12.88 2.17
N VAL A 48 12.07 12.56 2.71
CA VAL A 48 10.79 13.04 2.17
C VAL A 48 10.68 14.55 2.40
N LYS A 49 10.29 15.29 1.36
CA LYS A 49 10.11 16.74 1.42
C LYS A 49 8.69 17.11 1.02
N PHE A 50 8.05 17.91 1.85
CA PHE A 50 6.78 18.54 1.52
C PHE A 50 7.05 19.93 0.97
N VAL A 51 6.44 20.24 -0.18
CA VAL A 51 6.65 21.52 -0.87
C VAL A 51 5.33 22.22 -1.11
N GLN A 52 5.28 23.54 -0.96
CA GLN A 52 4.10 24.31 -1.32
C GLN A 52 3.80 24.07 -2.80
N ARG A 53 2.55 23.68 -3.08
CA ARG A 53 2.13 23.39 -4.44
C ARG A 53 2.10 24.66 -5.27
N THR A 54 2.58 24.57 -6.49
CA THR A 54 2.40 25.57 -7.55
C THR A 54 1.46 25.03 -8.61
N ASN A 55 1.97 24.19 -9.52
CA ASN A 55 1.26 23.66 -10.68
C ASN A 55 1.26 22.12 -10.75
N GLN A 56 1.76 21.43 -9.72
CA GLN A 56 1.83 19.96 -9.72
C GLN A 56 0.43 19.37 -9.84
N ALA A 57 0.26 18.39 -10.75
CA ALA A 57 -1.03 17.79 -11.04
C ALA A 57 -1.58 16.98 -9.85
N ASN A 58 -0.70 16.24 -9.17
CA ASN A 58 -1.03 15.50 -7.96
C ASN A 58 -0.46 16.21 -6.73
N TYR A 59 -1.30 16.42 -5.72
CA TYR A 59 -0.94 17.15 -4.51
C TYR A 59 -1.81 16.69 -3.33
N VAL A 60 -1.43 17.13 -2.13
CA VAL A 60 -2.17 16.94 -0.89
C VAL A 60 -2.88 18.24 -0.54
N ASP A 61 -4.20 18.18 -0.41
CA ASP A 61 -5.01 19.28 0.08
C ASP A 61 -5.25 19.10 1.58
N ILE A 62 -4.64 19.97 2.39
CA ILE A 62 -4.78 20.00 3.85
C ILE A 62 -5.88 20.99 4.21
N PHE A 63 -7.03 20.49 4.66
CA PHE A 63 -8.21 21.32 4.90
C PHE A 63 -9.00 20.93 6.17
N THR A 64 -9.88 21.84 6.60
CA THR A 64 -10.82 21.67 7.72
C THR A 64 -12.25 21.99 7.26
N GLY A 65 -13.25 21.69 8.10
CA GLY A 65 -14.67 22.00 7.85
C GLY A 65 -15.64 20.85 8.12
N ALA A 66 -15.13 19.68 8.52
CA ALA A 66 -15.90 18.51 8.95
C ALA A 66 -15.31 17.94 10.24
N SER A 67 -16.03 17.02 10.88
CA SER A 67 -15.56 16.33 12.08
C SER A 67 -14.65 15.15 11.74
N GLY A 68 -13.68 14.89 12.63
CA GLY A 68 -12.73 13.79 12.52
C GLY A 68 -11.44 14.15 11.79
N CYS A 69 -10.54 13.17 11.75
CA CYS A 69 -9.26 13.25 11.06
C CYS A 69 -9.23 12.11 10.03
N ASN A 70 -8.80 12.40 8.80
CA ASN A 70 -8.61 11.36 7.79
C ASN A 70 -7.62 11.79 6.72
N ALA A 71 -6.94 10.81 6.15
CA ALA A 71 -6.07 10.98 5.01
C ALA A 71 -6.33 9.92 3.94
N ASN A 72 -6.06 10.27 2.69
CA ASN A 72 -5.86 9.25 1.67
C ASN A 72 -4.57 8.47 1.93
N LEU A 73 -4.60 7.19 1.58
CA LEU A 73 -3.43 6.32 1.69
C LEU A 73 -2.58 6.39 0.43
N GLY A 74 -1.32 6.83 0.59
CA GLY A 74 -0.29 6.83 -0.45
C GLY A 74 -0.56 7.72 -1.67
N TYR A 75 0.45 7.77 -2.55
CA TYR A 75 0.35 8.42 -3.85
C TYR A 75 -0.53 7.62 -4.82
N ASN A 76 -1.28 8.34 -5.65
CA ASN A 76 -2.01 7.77 -6.77
C ASN A 76 -1.99 8.79 -7.92
N SER A 77 -1.37 8.42 -9.04
CA SER A 77 -1.15 9.31 -10.18
C SER A 77 -2.44 9.81 -10.85
N GLY A 78 -3.54 9.08 -10.69
CA GLY A 78 -4.86 9.43 -11.25
C GLY A 78 -5.77 10.18 -10.27
N ARG A 79 -5.33 10.45 -9.04
CA ARG A 79 -6.20 11.05 -8.01
C ARG A 79 -6.31 12.57 -8.15
N ALA A 80 -5.29 13.24 -8.68
CA ALA A 80 -5.12 14.69 -8.76
C ALA A 80 -5.11 15.41 -7.39
N ARG A 81 -6.14 15.20 -6.55
CA ARG A 81 -6.26 15.74 -5.19
C ARG A 81 -6.30 14.60 -4.18
N SER A 82 -5.20 14.41 -3.44
CA SER A 82 -5.20 13.61 -2.22
C SER A 82 -5.63 14.47 -1.04
N VAL A 83 -6.52 13.97 -0.19
CA VAL A 83 -7.04 14.73 0.96
C VAL A 83 -6.31 14.39 2.24
N LEU A 84 -6.04 15.43 3.05
CA LEU A 84 -5.69 15.33 4.46
C LEU A 84 -6.64 16.28 5.21
N HIS A 85 -7.70 15.72 5.78
CA HIS A 85 -8.70 16.47 6.52
C HIS A 85 -8.39 16.45 8.01
N LEU A 86 -8.35 17.63 8.62
CA LEU A 86 -8.11 17.83 10.05
C LEU A 86 -9.22 18.71 10.62
N GLN A 87 -10.06 18.15 11.49
CA GLN A 87 -10.96 18.96 12.31
C GLN A 87 -10.14 19.97 13.13
N SER A 88 -10.45 21.25 12.98
CA SER A 88 -9.68 22.37 13.55
C SER A 88 -9.56 22.33 15.08
N ASP A 89 -10.59 21.88 15.77
CA ASP A 89 -10.71 21.83 17.24
C ASP A 89 -10.47 20.43 17.83
N GLY A 90 -9.93 19.49 17.06
CA GLY A 90 -9.63 18.14 17.56
C GLY A 90 -8.43 17.42 16.94
N CYS A 91 -8.08 17.73 15.70
CA CYS A 91 -7.03 17.01 14.96
C CYS A 91 -5.72 17.79 14.83
N VAL A 92 -5.70 19.09 15.12
CA VAL A 92 -4.54 19.95 14.89
C VAL A 92 -3.52 19.86 16.04
N HIS A 93 -3.01 18.65 16.25
CA HIS A 93 -1.96 18.31 17.20
C HIS A 93 -0.84 17.57 16.48
N LEU A 94 0.41 17.85 16.84
CA LEU A 94 1.59 17.34 16.13
C LEU A 94 1.50 15.83 15.85
N GLY A 95 1.25 15.01 16.86
CA GLY A 95 1.18 13.56 16.67
C GLY A 95 0.05 13.08 15.76
N ILE A 96 -1.11 13.74 15.79
CA ILE A 96 -2.24 13.39 14.91
C ILE A 96 -1.91 13.78 13.48
N ILE A 97 -1.38 14.98 13.26
CA ILE A 97 -1.01 15.44 11.92
C ILE A 97 0.08 14.55 11.33
N VAL A 98 1.08 14.17 12.13
CA VAL A 98 2.14 13.24 11.70
C VAL A 98 1.58 11.86 11.34
N HIS A 99 0.61 11.34 12.10
CA HIS A 99 -0.09 10.10 11.77
C HIS A 99 -0.79 10.18 10.40
N GLU A 100 -1.57 11.24 10.16
CA GLU A 100 -2.26 11.45 8.89
C GLU A 100 -1.29 11.68 7.72
N LEU A 101 -0.18 12.38 7.97
CA LEU A 101 0.88 12.56 6.97
C LEU A 101 1.57 11.22 6.63
N LEU A 102 1.77 10.33 7.60
CA LEU A 102 2.29 8.99 7.32
C LEU A 102 1.31 8.16 6.47
N HIS A 103 0.00 8.30 6.67
CA HIS A 103 -0.99 7.74 5.73
C HIS A 103 -0.83 8.30 4.32
N ILE A 104 -0.66 9.62 4.16
CA ILE A 104 -0.37 10.24 2.85
C ILE A 104 0.89 9.65 2.21
N LEU A 105 1.91 9.33 3.00
CA LEU A 105 3.15 8.68 2.52
C LEU A 105 2.98 7.19 2.21
N GLY A 106 1.86 6.60 2.61
CA GLY A 106 1.49 5.23 2.31
C GLY A 106 1.46 4.30 3.52
N PHE A 107 1.79 4.73 4.73
CA PHE A 107 1.84 3.80 5.86
C PHE A 107 0.43 3.40 6.32
N ALA A 108 0.17 2.09 6.36
CA ALA A 108 -0.99 1.53 7.04
C ALA A 108 -0.76 1.48 8.55
N HIS A 109 -1.80 1.16 9.31
CA HIS A 109 -1.67 1.00 10.76
C HIS A 109 -0.83 -0.23 11.13
N GLU A 110 -0.02 -0.11 12.19
CA GLU A 110 0.93 -1.16 12.60
C GLU A 110 0.20 -2.47 12.97
N GLN A 111 -0.96 -2.39 13.61
CA GLN A 111 -1.79 -3.57 13.94
C GLN A 111 -2.47 -4.22 12.73
N THR A 112 -2.22 -3.73 11.51
CA THR A 112 -2.69 -4.39 10.27
C THR A 112 -1.56 -5.15 9.57
N ARG A 113 -0.35 -5.18 10.15
CA ARG A 113 0.77 -5.92 9.58
C ARG A 113 0.46 -7.41 9.37
N PRO A 114 1.14 -8.07 8.41
CA PRO A 114 0.91 -9.48 8.12
C PRO A 114 1.35 -10.39 9.27
N ASP A 115 2.41 -9.98 9.98
CA ASP A 115 3.00 -10.70 11.11
C ASP A 115 2.41 -10.29 12.46
N ARG A 116 1.40 -9.40 12.50
CA ARG A 116 0.87 -8.83 13.75
C ARG A 116 0.45 -9.91 14.76
N ASP A 117 -0.04 -11.05 14.29
CA ASP A 117 -0.64 -12.07 15.17
C ASP A 117 0.45 -12.80 15.97
N GLN A 118 1.73 -12.52 15.71
CA GLN A 118 2.85 -12.91 16.58
C GLN A 118 3.03 -11.97 17.77
N TYR A 119 2.44 -10.77 17.73
CA TYR A 119 2.69 -9.66 18.65
C TYR A 119 1.45 -9.20 19.40
N VAL A 120 0.27 -9.32 18.79
CA VAL A 120 -1.02 -8.92 19.36
C VAL A 120 -2.09 -9.97 19.05
N THR A 121 -3.16 -9.97 19.84
CA THR A 121 -4.41 -10.69 19.58
C THR A 121 -5.53 -9.66 19.40
N ILE A 122 -6.37 -9.85 18.40
CA ILE A 122 -7.57 -9.04 18.20
C ILE A 122 -8.75 -9.69 18.93
N SER A 123 -9.38 -8.94 19.82
CA SER A 123 -10.60 -9.37 20.53
C SER A 123 -11.82 -8.92 19.73
N TRP A 124 -12.20 -9.72 18.73
CA TRP A 124 -13.28 -9.43 17.79
C TRP A 124 -14.62 -9.18 18.50
N GLU A 125 -14.89 -9.91 19.58
CA GLU A 125 -16.06 -9.77 20.44
C GLU A 125 -16.18 -8.39 21.12
N ASN A 126 -15.05 -7.69 21.30
CA ASN A 126 -15.04 -6.34 21.86
C ASN A 126 -15.18 -5.25 20.79
N ILE A 127 -15.11 -5.58 19.50
CA ILE A 127 -15.14 -4.61 18.41
C ILE A 127 -16.58 -4.27 18.02
N ARG A 128 -16.87 -2.98 17.87
CA ARG A 128 -18.18 -2.50 17.40
C ARG A 128 -18.51 -3.08 16.02
N SER A 129 -19.71 -3.65 15.89
CA SER A 129 -20.23 -4.16 14.62
C SER A 129 -20.12 -3.11 13.50
N GLY A 130 -19.72 -3.55 12.31
CA GLY A 130 -19.45 -2.69 11.15
C GLY A 130 -18.06 -2.05 11.12
N THR A 131 -17.21 -2.28 12.13
CA THR A 131 -15.86 -1.70 12.19
C THR A 131 -14.71 -2.72 12.15
N TYR A 132 -15.04 -4.00 11.99
CA TYR A 132 -14.06 -5.10 11.93
C TYR A 132 -12.99 -4.92 10.86
N SER A 133 -13.33 -4.27 9.73
CA SER A 133 -12.39 -4.04 8.63
C SER A 133 -11.20 -3.16 8.98
N ASN A 134 -11.29 -2.37 10.07
CA ASN A 134 -10.16 -1.60 10.59
C ASN A 134 -9.07 -2.48 11.23
N PHE A 135 -9.39 -3.75 11.50
CA PHE A 135 -8.52 -4.75 12.10
C PHE A 135 -8.21 -5.90 11.15
N TRP A 136 -8.51 -5.81 9.86
CA TRP A 136 -8.08 -6.87 8.94
C TRP A 136 -6.57 -6.80 8.69
N ARG A 137 -5.90 -7.95 8.66
CA ARG A 137 -4.45 -7.99 8.39
C ARG A 137 -4.16 -7.88 6.90
N ALA A 138 -3.08 -7.21 6.57
CA ALA A 138 -2.50 -7.20 5.23
C ALA A 138 -1.81 -8.53 4.93
N LEU A 139 -1.55 -8.80 3.64
CA LEU A 139 -0.58 -9.82 3.23
C LEU A 139 0.82 -9.22 3.13
N GLY A 140 1.87 -9.99 3.39
CA GLY A 140 3.25 -9.58 3.09
C GLY A 140 3.47 -9.40 1.58
N GLU A 141 4.46 -8.62 1.17
CA GLU A 141 4.81 -8.42 -0.26
C GLU A 141 4.94 -9.74 -1.02
N ASN A 142 5.63 -10.71 -0.42
CA ASN A 142 5.92 -12.02 -1.02
C ASN A 142 5.09 -13.15 -0.42
N GLU A 143 4.08 -12.84 0.40
CA GLU A 143 3.25 -13.85 1.05
C GLU A 143 2.31 -14.51 0.04
N ALA A 144 2.28 -15.84 -0.02
CA ALA A 144 1.32 -16.56 -0.85
C ALA A 144 -0.11 -16.25 -0.40
N VAL A 145 -1.04 -16.09 -1.35
CA VAL A 145 -2.47 -15.88 -1.03
C VAL A 145 -3.07 -17.22 -0.62
N THR A 146 -2.80 -17.66 0.60
CA THR A 146 -3.31 -18.91 1.17
C THR A 146 -4.58 -18.71 1.99
N ILE A 147 -4.84 -17.48 2.44
CA ILE A 147 -6.05 -17.12 3.18
C ILE A 147 -6.96 -16.23 2.33
N PRO A 148 -8.29 -16.41 2.41
CA PRO A 148 -9.27 -15.64 1.64
C PRO A 148 -9.31 -14.15 2.02
N TYR A 149 -9.97 -13.35 1.18
CA TYR A 149 -10.26 -11.94 1.48
C TYR A 149 -11.43 -11.82 2.47
N CYS A 150 -11.26 -11.01 3.52
CA CYS A 150 -12.24 -10.88 4.61
C CYS A 150 -13.61 -10.35 4.17
N GLY A 151 -13.72 -9.66 3.04
CA GLY A 151 -15.01 -9.22 2.52
C GLY A 151 -15.86 -10.32 1.85
N ILE A 152 -15.32 -11.53 1.67
CA ILE A 152 -16.00 -12.66 0.99
C ILE A 152 -16.36 -13.79 1.96
N VAL A 153 -15.54 -14.02 2.99
CA VAL A 153 -15.84 -15.02 4.03
C VAL A 153 -16.89 -14.43 4.96
N GLY A 154 -17.87 -15.25 5.39
CA GLY A 154 -18.85 -14.83 6.40
C GLY A 154 -18.20 -14.10 7.57
N ILE A 155 -18.92 -13.14 8.12
CA ILE A 155 -18.46 -12.10 9.06
C ILE A 155 -17.89 -12.59 10.41
N ASP A 156 -17.56 -13.87 10.57
CA ASP A 156 -17.12 -14.43 11.86
C ASP A 156 -15.74 -15.09 11.80
N GLN A 157 -15.11 -15.20 10.61
CA GLN A 157 -13.79 -15.86 10.45
C GLN A 157 -12.63 -14.87 10.19
N TYR A 158 -12.59 -13.78 10.95
CA TYR A 158 -11.63 -12.70 10.68
C TYR A 158 -10.15 -13.09 10.85
N ASP A 159 -9.85 -14.03 11.74
CA ASP A 159 -8.48 -14.52 11.94
C ASP A 159 -7.95 -15.33 10.75
N ASN A 160 -8.84 -15.84 9.90
CA ASN A 160 -8.50 -16.70 8.77
C ASN A 160 -8.64 -15.99 7.42
N CYS A 161 -8.49 -14.67 7.37
CA CYS A 161 -8.61 -13.89 6.14
C CYS A 161 -7.70 -12.64 6.13
N ASN A 162 -7.53 -12.04 4.96
CA ASN A 162 -6.74 -10.82 4.78
C ASN A 162 -7.58 -9.63 4.26
N ALA A 163 -7.02 -8.43 4.34
CA ALA A 163 -7.63 -7.16 3.97
C ALA A 163 -7.60 -6.83 2.47
N GLY A 164 -7.14 -7.75 1.62
CA GLY A 164 -7.14 -7.58 0.16
C GLY A 164 -6.02 -6.67 -0.34
N PHE A 165 -5.01 -6.42 0.49
CA PHE A 165 -3.93 -5.50 0.21
C PHE A 165 -2.60 -6.05 0.75
N ARG A 166 -1.47 -5.61 0.16
CA ARG A 166 -0.13 -6.12 0.48
C ARG A 166 0.73 -5.05 1.13
N THR A 167 1.57 -5.45 2.08
CA THR A 167 2.46 -4.56 2.81
C THR A 167 3.88 -5.11 2.98
N SER A 168 4.86 -4.20 3.08
CA SER A 168 6.23 -4.51 3.46
C SER A 168 6.45 -4.14 4.91
N THR A 169 7.15 -4.99 5.63
CA THR A 169 7.73 -4.65 6.94
C THR A 169 9.13 -4.05 6.78
N PHE A 170 9.69 -4.06 5.57
CA PHE A 170 11.10 -3.73 5.29
C PHE A 170 12.09 -4.56 6.14
N GLY A 171 11.67 -5.75 6.58
CA GLY A 171 12.45 -6.60 7.50
C GLY A 171 12.50 -6.06 8.94
N MET A 172 11.77 -5.00 9.27
CA MET A 172 11.80 -4.36 10.58
C MET A 172 10.81 -5.00 11.55
N ALA A 173 11.18 -5.00 12.83
CA ALA A 173 10.36 -5.53 13.92
C ALA A 173 9.00 -4.83 14.03
N TYR A 174 8.06 -5.48 14.72
CA TYR A 174 6.78 -4.88 15.09
C TYR A 174 7.00 -3.76 16.10
N ASP A 175 6.44 -2.59 15.83
CA ASP A 175 6.65 -1.40 16.64
C ASP A 175 5.41 -1.03 17.46
N TYR A 176 5.35 -1.49 18.71
CA TYR A 176 4.28 -1.11 19.65
C TYR A 176 4.20 0.40 19.87
N GLY A 177 5.33 1.11 19.79
CA GLY A 177 5.42 2.56 19.98
C GLY A 177 5.18 3.36 18.71
N SER A 178 4.87 2.71 17.59
CA SER A 178 4.62 3.39 16.32
C SER A 178 3.47 4.38 16.48
N ILE A 179 3.63 5.56 15.87
CA ILE A 179 2.52 6.52 15.78
C ILE A 179 1.35 5.96 14.96
N MET A 180 1.60 4.94 14.14
CA MET A 180 0.62 4.21 13.33
C MET A 180 -0.04 3.06 14.08
N HIS A 181 0.31 2.79 15.34
CA HIS A 181 -0.37 1.77 16.14
C HIS A 181 -1.66 2.33 16.75
N TYR A 182 -2.76 1.57 16.66
CA TYR A 182 -4.00 1.90 17.35
C TYR A 182 -3.87 1.86 18.88
N GLY A 183 -4.74 2.60 19.56
CA GLY A 183 -4.92 2.44 20.99
C GLY A 183 -5.60 1.10 21.30
N LEU A 184 -5.36 0.55 22.49
CA LEU A 184 -5.81 -0.79 22.86
C LEU A 184 -7.33 -0.94 22.89
N THR A 185 -8.08 0.14 23.12
CA THR A 185 -9.55 0.17 23.24
C THR A 185 -10.23 0.78 22.02
N TYR A 186 -9.50 1.01 20.92
CA TYR A 186 -10.06 1.66 19.74
C TYR A 186 -11.18 0.80 19.15
N PHE A 187 -12.29 1.44 18.76
CA PHE A 187 -13.51 0.78 18.26
C PHE A 187 -14.18 -0.20 19.25
N SER A 188 -13.83 -0.13 20.53
CA SER A 188 -14.44 -0.97 21.55
C SER A 188 -15.94 -0.69 21.70
N THR A 189 -16.75 -1.75 21.84
CA THR A 189 -18.18 -1.66 22.13
C THR A 189 -18.51 -1.68 23.62
N ASN A 190 -17.55 -2.07 24.47
CA ASN A 190 -17.75 -2.32 25.89
C ASN A 190 -16.66 -1.68 26.78
N GLY A 191 -15.81 -0.83 26.20
CA GLY A 191 -14.69 -0.18 26.89
C GLY A 191 -13.48 -1.08 27.11
N GLN A 192 -13.59 -2.38 26.84
CA GLN A 192 -12.49 -3.34 26.96
C GLN A 192 -11.54 -3.26 25.78
N ASN A 193 -10.35 -3.82 25.95
CA ASN A 193 -9.34 -3.87 24.90
C ASN A 193 -9.86 -4.64 23.67
N THR A 194 -9.73 -4.04 22.50
CA THR A 194 -9.88 -4.69 21.19
C THR A 194 -8.56 -5.26 20.70
N ILE A 195 -7.43 -4.78 21.22
CA ILE A 195 -6.09 -5.29 20.95
C ILE A 195 -5.42 -5.67 22.27
N THR A 196 -5.02 -6.94 22.39
CA THR A 196 -4.26 -7.46 23.53
C THR A 196 -2.83 -7.74 23.12
N LEU A 197 -1.85 -7.28 23.91
CA LEU A 197 -0.42 -7.48 23.61
C LEU A 197 0.02 -8.89 24.05
N LYS A 198 0.77 -9.59 23.21
CA LYS A 198 1.35 -10.91 23.53
C LYS A 198 2.66 -10.82 24.32
N LYS A 199 3.29 -9.65 24.35
CA LYS A 199 4.52 -9.36 25.09
C LYS A 199 4.36 -8.06 25.87
N SER A 200 4.97 -8.02 27.06
CA SER A 200 5.07 -6.77 27.82
C SER A 200 5.97 -5.77 27.09
N THR A 201 5.63 -4.49 27.18
CA THR A 201 6.38 -3.38 26.55
C THR A 201 6.23 -2.12 27.40
N THR A 202 7.26 -1.27 27.37
CA THR A 202 7.23 0.06 27.97
C THR A 202 6.75 1.14 26.99
N ALA A 203 6.48 0.76 25.74
CA ALA A 203 6.00 1.68 24.72
C ALA A 203 4.65 2.31 25.11
N ARG A 204 4.50 3.60 24.82
CA ARG A 204 3.22 4.31 25.00
C ARG A 204 2.27 3.93 23.86
N ILE A 205 1.14 3.32 24.20
CA ILE A 205 0.11 2.91 23.24
C ILE A 205 -1.23 3.59 23.58
N PRO A 206 -1.81 4.41 22.69
CA PRO A 206 -1.24 4.84 21.43
C PRO A 206 -0.17 5.94 21.61
N ASN A 207 0.84 5.96 20.74
CA ASN A 207 1.78 7.07 20.65
C ASN A 207 1.12 8.27 19.94
N ARG A 208 1.21 9.46 20.56
CA ARG A 208 0.70 10.74 20.02
C ARG A 208 1.74 11.86 20.09
N SER A 209 3.00 11.52 20.33
CA SER A 209 4.09 12.49 20.47
C SER A 209 4.86 12.72 19.17
N GLY A 210 4.85 11.76 18.24
CA GLY A 210 5.57 11.85 16.98
C GLY A 210 6.07 10.49 16.49
N MET A 211 6.71 10.45 15.31
CA MET A 211 7.28 9.21 14.76
C MET A 211 8.25 8.57 15.75
N SER A 212 8.13 7.26 15.96
CA SER A 212 9.15 6.44 16.61
C SER A 212 10.42 6.34 15.73
N ASP A 213 11.50 5.79 16.27
CA ASP A 213 12.71 5.52 15.48
C ASP A 213 12.42 4.51 14.36
N LEU A 214 11.58 3.51 14.60
CA LEU A 214 11.19 2.53 13.58
C LEU A 214 10.26 3.13 12.53
N ASP A 215 9.36 4.07 12.87
CA ASP A 215 8.59 4.83 11.88
C ASP A 215 9.53 5.61 10.93
N VAL A 216 10.59 6.23 11.48
CA VAL A 216 11.60 6.95 10.70
C VAL A 216 12.37 6.01 9.79
N GLN A 217 12.86 4.89 10.32
CA GLN A 217 13.60 3.89 9.54
C GLN A 217 12.74 3.28 8.42
N LYS A 218 11.49 2.91 8.72
CA LYS A 218 10.54 2.41 7.72
C LYS A 218 10.28 3.47 6.63
N THR A 219 10.14 4.74 7.01
CA THR A 219 9.98 5.83 6.04
C THR A 219 11.21 5.98 5.15
N LYS A 220 12.41 5.90 5.72
CA LYS A 220 13.66 5.95 4.96
C LYS A 220 13.81 4.78 3.98
N ALA A 221 13.51 3.56 4.43
CA ALA A 221 13.54 2.38 3.58
C ALA A 221 12.48 2.45 2.46
N ALA A 222 11.27 2.91 2.80
CA ALA A 222 10.19 3.08 1.84
C ALA A 222 10.52 4.14 0.78
N TYR A 223 11.23 5.22 1.12
CA TYR A 223 11.58 6.27 0.16
C TYR A 223 13.01 6.16 -0.38
N GLU A 224 13.69 5.03 -0.11
CA GLU A 224 15.05 4.76 -0.58
C GLU A 224 16.00 5.93 -0.27
N CYS A 225 15.87 6.48 0.94
CA CYS A 225 16.67 7.62 1.35
C CYS A 225 18.15 7.25 1.32
N GLN A 226 18.93 8.03 0.58
CA GLN A 226 20.38 7.93 0.65
C GLN A 226 20.84 8.51 1.99
N ASP A 227 21.72 7.79 2.68
CA ASP A 227 22.38 8.34 3.84
C ASP A 227 23.29 9.50 3.41
N ALA A 228 23.41 10.52 4.26
CA ALA A 228 24.28 11.68 3.97
C ALA A 228 25.76 11.28 3.75
N ALA A 229 26.16 10.06 4.11
CA ALA A 229 27.49 9.51 3.88
C ALA A 229 27.73 9.00 2.44
N THR A 230 26.68 8.73 1.66
CA THR A 230 26.80 8.19 0.28
C THR A 230 26.68 9.25 -0.81
N ALA A 231 26.42 10.51 -0.47
CA ALA A 231 26.30 11.61 -1.43
C ALA A 231 27.65 12.09 -2.04
N GLN A 232 28.77 11.45 -1.70
CA GLN A 232 30.11 11.82 -2.16
C GLN A 232 30.82 10.76 -3.01
N THR A 233 30.11 9.87 -3.70
CA THR A 233 30.78 9.04 -4.74
C THR A 233 29.78 8.50 -5.75
N SER A 234 29.45 9.28 -6.79
CA SER A 234 28.98 8.74 -8.07
C SER A 234 29.06 9.79 -9.19
N THR A 235 30.27 10.13 -9.59
CA THR A 235 30.56 10.66 -10.93
C THR A 235 31.70 9.83 -11.50
N THR A 236 31.37 8.81 -12.28
CA THR A 236 31.98 8.50 -13.58
C THR A 236 31.37 7.21 -14.16
N SER A 237 30.74 7.37 -15.32
CA SER A 237 30.48 6.33 -16.32
C SER A 237 31.81 5.75 -16.83
N PRO A 238 31.87 4.48 -17.28
CA PRO A 238 31.83 4.28 -18.73
C PRO A 238 30.97 3.10 -19.22
N GLU A 239 30.63 3.22 -20.51
CA GLU A 239 29.89 2.33 -21.42
C GLU A 239 30.56 0.96 -21.71
N PRO A 240 29.85 0.03 -22.39
CA PRO A 240 30.10 -1.41 -22.38
C PRO A 240 30.95 -1.92 -23.56
N THR A 241 31.48 -3.14 -23.41
CA THR A 241 32.09 -3.90 -24.51
C THR A 241 31.48 -5.30 -24.68
N SER A 242 31.35 -5.66 -25.96
CA SER A 242 30.71 -6.82 -26.60
C SER A 242 31.63 -8.05 -26.74
N SER A 243 31.04 -9.28 -26.79
CA SER A 243 31.43 -10.48 -27.62
C SER A 243 30.78 -11.76 -27.04
N SER A 244 29.76 -12.41 -27.64
CA SER A 244 29.72 -13.42 -28.75
C SER A 244 30.15 -14.88 -28.40
N LEU A 245 29.20 -15.81 -28.12
CA LEU A 245 28.73 -17.03 -28.90
C LEU A 245 29.62 -18.31 -28.77
N ALA A 246 29.20 -19.61 -28.74
CA ALA A 246 27.98 -20.46 -28.88
C ALA A 246 28.36 -21.95 -28.49
N PRO A 247 27.66 -23.08 -28.82
CA PRO A 247 26.23 -23.50 -28.86
C PRO A 247 25.87 -24.85 -28.13
N ALA A 248 24.54 -25.02 -27.87
CA ALA A 248 23.57 -26.17 -27.89
C ALA A 248 23.95 -27.67 -27.63
N PRO A 249 23.00 -28.54 -27.17
CA PRO A 249 21.91 -29.04 -28.04
C PRO A 249 20.46 -29.11 -27.47
N THR A 250 19.52 -28.92 -28.41
CA THR A 250 18.11 -29.37 -28.62
C THR A 250 17.46 -30.39 -27.67
N THR A 251 16.15 -30.38 -27.37
CA THR A 251 14.94 -30.37 -28.25
C THR A 251 13.69 -30.13 -27.38
N THR A 252 12.67 -29.37 -27.76
CA THR A 252 11.40 -29.86 -28.35
C THR A 252 10.56 -28.64 -28.75
N THR A 253 9.98 -28.67 -29.94
CA THR A 253 9.23 -27.61 -30.62
C THR A 253 7.94 -27.21 -29.92
N ALA A 254 7.97 -26.12 -29.15
CA ALA A 254 6.79 -25.32 -28.82
C ALA A 254 6.65 -24.15 -29.81
N LYS A 255 5.46 -23.97 -30.38
CA LYS A 255 5.11 -22.82 -31.25
C LYS A 255 5.58 -21.50 -30.61
N PRO A 256 6.19 -20.56 -31.37
CA PRO A 256 6.71 -19.33 -30.79
C PRO A 256 5.56 -18.41 -30.37
N CYS A 257 5.45 -18.18 -29.06
CA CYS A 257 4.55 -17.19 -28.49
C CYS A 257 5.21 -15.81 -28.60
N VAL A 258 4.87 -15.10 -29.67
CA VAL A 258 5.36 -13.77 -29.97
C VAL A 258 4.20 -12.80 -30.12
N ASP A 259 4.45 -11.54 -29.81
CA ASP A 259 3.56 -10.45 -30.23
C ASP A 259 3.78 -10.20 -31.72
N THR A 260 2.73 -10.33 -32.52
CA THR A 260 2.75 -10.06 -33.96
C THR A 260 2.39 -8.61 -34.27
N PHE A 261 1.87 -7.87 -33.28
CA PHE A 261 1.64 -6.44 -33.39
C PHE A 261 2.73 -5.65 -32.66
N ARG A 262 3.40 -4.74 -33.37
CA ARG A 262 4.59 -4.04 -32.86
C ARG A 262 4.32 -3.11 -31.66
N TYR A 263 3.08 -2.65 -31.47
CA TYR A 263 2.73 -1.70 -30.42
C TYR A 263 2.02 -2.35 -29.22
N CYS A 264 2.11 -3.67 -29.04
CA CYS A 264 1.42 -4.37 -27.96
C CYS A 264 1.67 -3.79 -26.56
N SER A 265 2.90 -3.33 -26.28
CA SER A 265 3.27 -2.70 -25.00
C SER A 265 2.48 -1.42 -24.68
N TYR A 266 1.95 -0.73 -25.70
CA TYR A 266 1.16 0.50 -25.52
C TYR A 266 -0.33 0.22 -25.28
N TYR A 267 -0.82 -0.97 -25.66
CA TYR A 267 -2.24 -1.32 -25.61
C TYR A 267 -2.55 -2.38 -24.53
N THR A 268 -1.72 -2.49 -23.49
CA THR A 268 -1.92 -3.45 -22.39
C THR A 268 -3.26 -3.27 -21.67
N SER A 269 -3.80 -2.05 -21.63
CA SER A 269 -5.12 -1.73 -21.05
C SER A 269 -6.31 -2.32 -21.84
N TYR A 270 -6.08 -2.75 -23.09
CA TYR A 270 -7.05 -3.37 -23.98
C TYR A 270 -6.97 -4.90 -24.00
N CYS A 271 -5.98 -5.49 -23.32
CA CYS A 271 -5.89 -6.94 -23.12
C CYS A 271 -7.17 -7.45 -22.42
N GLY A 272 -7.75 -8.51 -22.96
CA GLY A 272 -9.04 -9.07 -22.51
C GLY A 272 -10.28 -8.26 -22.93
N LYS A 273 -10.12 -7.09 -23.55
CA LYS A 273 -11.24 -6.20 -23.96
C LYS A 273 -11.37 -6.06 -25.47
N HIS A 274 -10.27 -6.12 -26.22
CA HIS A 274 -10.25 -5.86 -27.66
C HIS A 274 -9.74 -7.07 -28.45
N SER A 275 -10.56 -7.60 -29.37
CA SER A 275 -10.28 -8.84 -30.11
C SER A 275 -8.97 -8.80 -30.91
N TYR A 276 -8.69 -7.68 -31.58
CA TYR A 276 -7.47 -7.50 -32.36
C TYR A 276 -6.20 -7.51 -31.50
N ILE A 277 -6.23 -6.85 -30.34
CA ILE A 277 -5.10 -6.81 -29.40
C ILE A 277 -4.90 -8.20 -28.81
N ASN A 278 -5.99 -8.90 -28.46
CA ASN A 278 -5.90 -10.24 -27.90
C ASN A 278 -5.31 -11.27 -28.88
N GLN A 279 -5.59 -11.13 -30.18
CA GLN A 279 -5.07 -12.04 -31.20
C GLN A 279 -3.59 -11.78 -31.53
N ASN A 280 -3.16 -10.52 -31.51
CA ASN A 280 -1.84 -10.13 -32.01
C ASN A 280 -0.83 -9.79 -30.89
N CYS A 281 -1.27 -9.66 -29.64
CA CYS A 281 -0.45 -9.33 -28.47
C CYS A 281 -0.41 -10.48 -27.47
N LYS A 282 -0.13 -11.71 -27.94
CA LYS A 282 -0.25 -12.92 -27.12
C LYS A 282 0.73 -12.97 -25.95
N LYS A 283 1.98 -12.55 -26.18
CA LYS A 283 3.02 -12.50 -25.14
C LYS A 283 2.70 -11.37 -24.15
N THR A 284 2.38 -10.19 -24.66
CA THR A 284 2.07 -9.02 -23.84
C THR A 284 0.79 -9.19 -23.01
N CYS A 285 -0.27 -9.77 -23.57
CA CYS A 285 -1.57 -9.86 -22.89
C CYS A 285 -1.75 -11.09 -22.01
N PHE A 286 -1.18 -12.24 -22.39
CA PHE A 286 -1.60 -13.52 -21.81
C PHE A 286 -0.49 -14.37 -21.21
N ASN A 287 0.77 -13.98 -21.34
CA ASN A 287 1.94 -14.79 -20.97
C ASN A 287 1.94 -16.16 -21.69
N CYS A 288 3.10 -16.66 -22.04
CA CYS A 288 3.23 -17.76 -23.01
C CYS A 288 3.03 -19.16 -22.41
N VAL A 289 2.52 -19.23 -21.17
CA VAL A 289 2.21 -20.44 -20.43
C VAL A 289 0.73 -20.37 -20.07
N CYS A 290 -0.09 -21.26 -20.65
CA CYS A 290 -1.54 -21.30 -20.40
C CYS A 290 -1.83 -22.03 -19.08
N GLU A 291 -1.75 -21.28 -18.01
CA GLU A 291 -2.07 -21.73 -16.66
C GLU A 291 -3.07 -20.75 -16.02
N ASN A 292 -3.85 -21.24 -15.06
CA ASN A 292 -4.55 -20.34 -14.17
C ASN A 292 -3.51 -19.61 -13.31
N LYS A 293 -3.69 -18.31 -13.11
CA LYS A 293 -2.85 -17.48 -12.23
C LYS A 293 -3.19 -17.67 -10.75
N ILE A 294 -4.17 -18.51 -10.46
CA ILE A 294 -4.55 -19.04 -9.15
C ILE A 294 -4.77 -20.56 -9.30
N ALA A 295 -4.89 -21.30 -8.20
CA ALA A 295 -4.97 -22.76 -8.26
C ALA A 295 -6.11 -23.27 -9.17
N ASP A 296 -5.83 -24.35 -9.92
CA ASP A 296 -6.77 -24.95 -10.87
C ASP A 296 -8.08 -25.39 -10.19
N GLU A 297 -8.02 -25.88 -8.94
CA GLU A 297 -9.18 -26.26 -8.13
C GLU A 297 -10.07 -25.04 -7.82
N SER A 298 -9.46 -23.90 -7.47
CA SER A 298 -10.17 -22.64 -7.26
C SER A 298 -10.86 -22.19 -8.54
N CYS A 299 -10.20 -22.30 -9.70
CA CYS A 299 -10.78 -21.94 -10.98
C CYS A 299 -11.87 -22.91 -11.48
N THR A 300 -11.78 -24.18 -11.11
CA THR A 300 -12.77 -25.21 -11.47
C THR A 300 -14.14 -24.90 -10.85
N SER A 301 -14.16 -24.46 -9.60
CA SER A 301 -15.38 -24.02 -8.90
C SER A 301 -15.96 -22.70 -9.44
N LEU A 302 -15.17 -21.92 -10.18
CA LEU A 302 -15.49 -20.56 -10.64
C LEU A 302 -15.87 -20.46 -12.12
N LYS A 303 -16.03 -21.60 -12.80
CA LYS A 303 -16.35 -21.67 -14.24
C LYS A 303 -17.62 -20.89 -14.63
N GLY A 304 -18.63 -20.84 -13.76
CA GLY A 304 -19.86 -20.07 -13.98
C GLY A 304 -19.70 -18.55 -13.89
N TYR A 305 -18.55 -18.07 -13.39
CA TYR A 305 -18.31 -16.66 -13.06
C TYR A 305 -17.28 -16.01 -14.01
N CYS A 306 -17.02 -16.61 -15.16
CA CYS A 306 -16.06 -16.12 -16.16
C CYS A 306 -16.46 -14.78 -16.84
N GLY A 307 -17.64 -14.24 -16.52
CA GLY A 307 -18.06 -12.89 -16.89
C GLY A 307 -17.42 -11.78 -16.04
N TYR A 308 -16.90 -12.10 -14.86
CA TYR A 308 -16.25 -11.14 -13.97
C TYR A 308 -14.80 -10.88 -14.38
N SER A 309 -14.39 -9.61 -14.44
CA SER A 309 -13.08 -9.17 -14.94
C SER A 309 -11.90 -9.84 -14.20
N PHE A 310 -12.03 -10.02 -12.89
CA PHE A 310 -11.04 -10.69 -12.06
C PHE A 310 -10.93 -12.19 -12.40
N ILE A 311 -12.05 -12.93 -12.38
CA ILE A 311 -12.05 -14.37 -12.69
C ILE A 311 -11.56 -14.61 -14.12
N ARG A 312 -11.95 -13.75 -15.05
CA ARG A 312 -11.48 -13.78 -16.43
C ARG A 312 -9.98 -13.54 -16.59
N GLN A 313 -9.35 -12.78 -15.69
CA GLN A 313 -7.92 -12.45 -15.73
C GLN A 313 -7.05 -13.52 -15.04
N PHE A 314 -7.59 -14.21 -14.04
CA PHE A 314 -6.85 -15.14 -13.19
C PHE A 314 -7.18 -16.62 -13.45
N CYS A 315 -8.36 -16.95 -13.96
CA CYS A 315 -8.77 -18.32 -14.31
C CYS A 315 -8.75 -18.54 -15.83
N LEU A 316 -7.61 -18.27 -16.47
CA LEU A 316 -7.47 -18.29 -17.92
C LEU A 316 -7.84 -19.65 -18.55
N LYS A 317 -7.30 -20.74 -17.98
CA LYS A 317 -7.59 -22.12 -18.40
C LYS A 317 -8.99 -22.56 -17.95
N GLY A 318 -9.40 -22.23 -16.72
CA GLY A 318 -10.74 -22.56 -16.20
C GLY A 318 -11.89 -21.90 -16.95
N CYS A 319 -11.64 -20.73 -17.55
CA CYS A 319 -12.61 -19.95 -18.31
C CYS A 319 -12.53 -20.13 -19.84
N GLY A 320 -11.71 -21.08 -20.33
CA GLY A 320 -11.53 -21.31 -21.77
C GLY A 320 -11.04 -20.07 -22.53
N LYS A 321 -10.23 -19.23 -21.88
CA LYS A 321 -9.65 -18.00 -22.46
C LYS A 321 -8.26 -18.22 -23.01
N CYS A 322 -7.66 -19.34 -22.63
CA CYS A 322 -6.93 -20.25 -23.48
C CYS A 322 -7.65 -21.62 -23.35
#